data_AF-A0A971QJU5-F1
#
_entry.id   AF-A0A971QJU5-F1
#
_cell.length_a   1.000
_cell.length_b   1.000
_cell.length_c   1.000
_cell.angle_alpha   90.00
_cell.angle_beta   90.00
_cell.angle_gamma   90.00
#
_symmetry.space_group_name_H-M   'P 1'
#
loop_
_entity.id
_entity.type
_entity.pdbx_description
1 polymer ?
#
loop_
_entity_poly.entity_id
_entity_poly.type
_entity_poly.pdbx_seq_one_letter_code
_entity_poly.pdbx_strand_id
1 'polypeptide(L)'
;IVGFIQCIAMIPGTSRSAATILGALLMGASRKAAAEYSFFLAIVTMGAASAYALIKAAPHFHTIEWGPLCVGFIVSFLIALASIAFLMRYIQRHDFKLFGYYRIVLGLIICVACLTKWIQI
;
A
#
# COMPACT_ATOMS: atom_id res chain seq x y z
N ILE A 1 16.66 -10.16 3.30
CA ILE A 1 16.40 -9.88 1.85
C ILE A 1 15.10 -9.11 1.65
N VAL A 2 13.94 -9.60 2.11
CA VAL A 2 12.65 -8.92 1.88
C VAL A 2 12.63 -7.45 2.40
N GLY A 3 13.20 -7.18 3.57
CA GLY A 3 13.33 -5.81 4.08
C GLY A 3 14.19 -4.89 3.21
N PHE A 4 15.27 -5.41 2.61
CA PHE A 4 16.07 -4.64 1.63
C PHE A 4 15.28 -4.35 0.36
N ILE A 5 14.51 -5.33 -0.13
CA ILE A 5 13.62 -5.14 -1.28
C ILE A 5 12.51 -4.12 -0.95
N GLN A 6 12.03 -4.09 0.30
CA GLN A 6 11.06 -3.09 0.74
C GLN A 6 11.59 -1.66 0.61
N CYS A 7 12.90 -1.43 0.68
CA CYS A 7 13.46 -0.09 0.46
C CYS A 7 13.13 0.47 -0.94
N ILE A 8 12.89 -0.38 -1.94
CA ILE A 8 12.43 0.05 -3.28
C ILE A 8 11.05 0.73 -3.20
N ALA A 9 10.23 0.36 -2.20
CA ALA A 9 8.94 0.99 -1.96
C ALA A 9 9.02 2.44 -1.45
N MET A 10 10.23 2.94 -1.15
CA MET A 10 10.44 4.37 -0.87
C MET A 10 10.30 5.23 -2.13
N ILE A 11 10.40 4.65 -3.33
CA ILE A 11 10.11 5.35 -4.59
C ILE A 11 8.59 5.55 -4.68
N PRO A 12 8.08 6.80 -4.69
CA PRO A 12 6.65 7.07 -4.74
C PRO A 12 5.97 6.35 -5.91
N GLY A 13 4.78 5.81 -5.65
CA GLY A 13 4.03 5.00 -6.62
C GLY A 13 4.43 3.51 -6.62
N THR A 14 5.60 3.14 -6.10
CA THR A 14 5.95 1.73 -5.88
C THR A 14 5.08 1.13 -4.78
N SER A 15 4.43 0.00 -5.07
CA SER A 15 3.61 -0.67 -4.07
C SER A 15 4.49 -1.40 -3.07
N ARG A 16 4.40 -0.97 -1.80
CA ARG A 16 5.10 -1.60 -0.69
C ARG A 16 4.72 -3.07 -0.54
N SER A 17 3.42 -3.40 -0.56
CA SER A 17 2.96 -4.78 -0.47
C SER A 17 3.44 -5.64 -1.65
N ALA A 18 3.47 -5.10 -2.88
CA ALA A 18 4.01 -5.83 -4.03
C ALA A 18 5.51 -6.10 -3.88
N ALA A 19 6.31 -5.09 -3.48
CA ALA A 19 7.75 -5.26 -3.26
C ALA A 19 8.04 -6.35 -2.22
N THR A 20 7.34 -6.35 -1.08
CA THR A 20 7.55 -7.34 -0.02
C THR A 20 7.02 -8.73 -0.38
N ILE A 21 5.85 -8.82 -1.04
CA ILE A 21 5.30 -10.11 -1.51
C ILE A 21 6.21 -10.73 -2.57
N LEU A 22 6.57 -9.97 -3.60
CA LEU A 22 7.47 -10.46 -4.66
C LEU A 22 8.84 -10.83 -4.09
N GLY A 23 9.38 -9.99 -3.19
CA GLY A 23 10.61 -10.31 -2.48
C GLY A 23 10.54 -11.62 -1.70
N ALA A 24 9.43 -11.88 -0.99
CA ALA A 24 9.24 -13.15 -0.29
C ALA A 24 9.03 -14.35 -1.23
N LEU A 25 8.33 -14.15 -2.35
CA LEU A 25 8.16 -15.17 -3.39
C LEU A 25 9.50 -15.56 -4.04
N LEU A 26 10.37 -14.58 -4.31
CA LEU A 26 11.74 -14.82 -4.80
C LEU A 26 12.58 -15.62 -3.82
N MET A 27 12.27 -15.52 -2.51
CA MET A 27 12.87 -16.34 -1.46
C MET A 27 12.23 -17.73 -1.30
N GLY A 28 11.29 -18.11 -2.18
CA GLY A 28 10.63 -19.41 -2.16
C GLY A 28 9.44 -19.53 -1.21
N ALA A 29 8.95 -18.43 -0.63
CA ALA A 29 7.74 -18.46 0.18
C ALA A 29 6.50 -18.80 -0.67
N SER A 30 5.50 -19.44 -0.06
CA SER A 30 4.19 -19.61 -0.70
C SER A 30 3.49 -18.26 -0.85
N ARG A 31 2.59 -18.11 -1.82
CA ARG A 31 1.83 -16.86 -2.03
C ARG A 31 1.10 -16.40 -0.77
N LYS A 32 0.51 -17.36 -0.04
CA LYS A 32 -0.18 -17.10 1.23
C LYS A 32 0.79 -16.58 2.29
N ALA A 33 1.90 -17.30 2.52
CA ALA A 33 2.89 -16.90 3.51
C ALA A 33 3.56 -15.56 3.17
N ALA A 34 3.84 -15.30 1.89
CA ALA A 34 4.37 -14.03 1.40
C ALA A 34 3.42 -12.86 1.67
N ALA A 35 2.12 -13.05 1.42
CA ALA A 35 1.09 -12.04 1.71
C ALA A 35 0.95 -11.78 3.21
N GLU A 36 0.86 -12.83 4.03
CA GLU A 36 0.78 -12.71 5.49
C GLU A 36 2.00 -12.01 6.07
N TYR A 37 3.21 -12.41 5.65
CA TYR A 37 4.45 -11.75 6.04
C TYR A 37 4.45 -10.26 5.68
N SER A 38 4.06 -9.93 4.46
CA SER A 38 3.94 -8.55 3.99
C SER A 38 2.94 -7.74 4.83
N PHE A 39 1.82 -8.33 5.23
CA PHE A 39 0.84 -7.66 6.08
C PHE A 39 1.33 -7.47 7.51
N PHE A 40 2.00 -8.44 8.12
CA PHE A 40 2.60 -8.25 9.45
C PHE A 40 3.69 -7.18 9.44
N LEU A 41 4.54 -7.19 8.41
CA LEU A 41 5.56 -6.16 8.21
C LEU A 41 4.94 -4.76 8.00
N ALA A 42 3.74 -4.69 7.41
CA ALA A 42 2.97 -3.44 7.26
C ALA A 42 2.69 -2.78 8.60
N ILE A 43 2.24 -3.57 9.57
CA ILE A 43 1.76 -3.07 10.86
C ILE A 43 2.88 -2.29 11.54
N VAL A 44 4.09 -2.84 11.52
CA VAL A 44 5.28 -2.18 12.08
C VAL A 44 5.69 -0.98 11.23
N THR A 45 5.94 -1.19 9.94
CA THR A 45 6.59 -0.17 9.09
C THR A 45 5.67 0.99 8.74
N MET A 46 4.44 0.70 8.33
CA MET A 46 3.45 1.72 7.99
C MET A 46 2.82 2.30 9.25
N GLY A 47 2.65 1.52 10.32
CA GLY A 47 2.21 2.05 11.62
C GLY A 47 3.17 3.10 12.15
N ALA A 48 4.48 2.79 12.18
CA ALA A 48 5.50 3.74 12.58
C ALA A 48 5.55 4.97 11.66
N ALA A 49 5.51 4.79 10.34
CA ALA A 49 5.52 5.90 9.39
C ALA A 49 4.28 6.80 9.54
N SER A 50 3.09 6.22 9.72
CA SER A 50 1.83 6.97 9.88
C SER A 50 1.81 7.73 11.21
N ALA A 51 2.26 7.10 12.29
CA ALA A 51 2.37 7.75 13.60
C ALA A 51 3.36 8.92 13.55
N TYR A 52 4.52 8.74 12.93
CA TYR A 52 5.51 9.80 12.73
C TYR A 52 4.95 10.96 11.91
N ALA A 53 4.27 10.65 10.79
CA ALA A 53 3.62 11.66 9.95
C ALA A 53 2.54 12.43 10.72
N LEU A 54 1.71 11.73 11.51
CA LEU A 54 0.68 12.36 12.33
C LEU A 54 1.27 13.27 13.40
N ILE A 55 2.32 12.84 14.11
CA ILE A 55 2.99 13.67 15.14
C ILE A 55 3.55 14.96 14.52
N LYS A 56 4.11 14.89 13.31
CA LYS A 56 4.61 16.08 12.59
C LYS A 56 3.51 16.98 12.06
N ALA A 57 2.39 16.41 11.63
CA ALA A 57 1.26 17.16 11.09
C ALA A 57 0.38 17.77 12.19
N ALA A 58 0.29 17.13 13.37
CA ALA A 58 -0.61 17.51 14.45
C ALA A 58 -0.53 18.99 14.89
N PRO A 59 0.66 19.62 15.00
CA PRO A 59 0.75 21.05 15.35
C PRO A 59 0.14 21.99 14.31
N HIS A 60 -0.03 21.52 13.07
CA HIS A 60 -0.58 22.29 11.96
C HIS A 60 -2.09 22.06 11.77
N PHE A 61 -2.69 21.12 12.51
CA PHE A 61 -4.12 20.84 12.40
C PHE A 61 -4.96 21.84 13.17
N HIS A 62 -5.95 22.42 12.49
CA HIS A 62 -7.05 23.13 13.11
C HIS A 62 -8.11 22.17 13.65
N THR A 63 -8.93 22.62 14.60
CA THR A 63 -9.96 21.79 15.25
C THR A 63 -10.93 21.12 14.28
N ILE A 64 -11.20 21.74 13.13
CA ILE A 64 -12.12 21.21 12.11
C ILE A 64 -11.57 20.00 11.35
N GLU A 65 -10.24 19.85 11.26
CA GLU A 65 -9.59 18.83 10.42
C GLU A 65 -9.58 17.45 11.09
N TRP A 66 -9.74 17.41 12.41
CA TRP A 66 -9.82 16.16 13.19
C TRP A 66 -11.07 15.34 12.87
N GLY A 67 -12.20 16.00 12.55
CA GLY A 67 -13.45 15.31 12.21
C GLY A 67 -13.31 14.44 10.96
N PRO A 68 -12.96 15.02 9.80
CA PRO A 68 -12.68 14.27 8.57
C PRO A 68 -11.58 13.22 8.73
N LEU A 69 -10.53 13.52 9.49
CA LEU A 69 -9.44 12.56 9.76
C LEU A 69 -9.97 11.31 10.49
N CYS A 70 -10.78 11.48 11.54
CA CYS A 70 -11.36 10.37 12.28
C CYS A 70 -12.31 9.53 11.42
N VAL A 71 -13.17 10.17 10.63
CA VAL A 71 -14.08 9.47 9.70
C VAL A 71 -13.27 8.69 8.67
N GLY A 72 -12.28 9.33 8.04
CA GLY A 72 -11.40 8.70 7.07
C GLY A 72 -10.61 7.52 7.65
N PHE A 73 -10.14 7.64 8.89
CA PHE A 73 -9.45 6.56 9.61
C PHE A 73 -10.36 5.36 9.83
N ILE A 74 -11.57 5.57 10.36
CA ILE A 74 -12.52 4.48 10.65
C ILE A 74 -12.94 3.78 9.35
N VAL A 75 -13.32 4.55 8.33
CA VAL A 75 -13.73 3.99 7.03
C VAL A 75 -12.58 3.21 6.41
N SER A 76 -11.37 3.78 6.38
CA SER A 76 -10.19 3.10 5.82
C SER A 76 -9.85 1.83 6.58
N PHE A 77 -9.98 1.81 7.91
CA PHE A 77 -9.74 0.63 8.73
C PHE A 77 -10.70 -0.52 8.39
N LEU A 78 -12.00 -0.23 8.31
CA LEU A 78 -13.02 -1.23 7.96
C LEU A 78 -12.82 -1.78 6.54
N ILE A 79 -12.56 -0.90 5.57
CA ILE A 79 -12.30 -1.29 4.18
C ILE A 79 -10.99 -2.08 4.07
N ALA A 80 -9.97 -1.75 4.85
CA ALA A 80 -8.71 -2.49 4.87
C ALA A 80 -8.93 -3.94 5.36
N LEU A 81 -9.71 -4.15 6.43
CA LEU A 81 -10.06 -5.49 6.91
C LEU A 81 -10.77 -6.32 5.83
N ALA A 82 -11.77 -5.73 5.17
CA ALA A 82 -12.49 -6.37 4.08
C ALA A 82 -11.55 -6.69 2.89
N SER A 83 -10.65 -5.77 2.55
CA SER A 83 -9.70 -5.92 1.44
C SER A 83 -8.66 -7.00 1.72
N ILE A 84 -8.16 -7.10 2.95
CA ILE A 84 -7.23 -8.18 3.36
C ILE A 84 -7.95 -9.53 3.26
N ALA A 85 -9.17 -9.64 3.79
CA ALA A 85 -9.95 -10.86 3.70
C ALA A 85 -10.22 -11.27 2.24
N PHE A 86 -10.56 -10.32 1.38
CA PHE A 86 -10.71 -10.54 -0.05
C PHE A 86 -9.41 -11.02 -0.69
N LEU A 87 -8.29 -10.32 -0.47
CA LEU A 87 -7.01 -10.68 -1.10
C LEU A 87 -6.56 -12.08 -0.67
N MET A 88 -6.67 -12.40 0.62
CA MET A 88 -6.28 -13.72 1.15
C MET A 88 -7.11 -14.85 0.53
N ARG A 89 -8.38 -14.62 0.18
CA ARG A 89 -9.21 -15.57 -0.57
C ARG A 89 -8.83 -15.62 -2.05
N TYR A 90 -8.54 -14.46 -2.66
CA TYR A 90 -8.19 -14.36 -4.08
C TYR A 90 -6.89 -15.13 -4.40
N ILE A 91 -5.83 -14.93 -3.62
CA ILE A 91 -4.50 -15.51 -3.86
C ILE A 91 -4.43 -17.03 -3.65
N GLN A 92 -5.46 -17.64 -3.05
CA GLN A 92 -5.59 -19.10 -2.95
C GLN A 92 -5.97 -19.73 -4.29
N ARG A 93 -6.61 -18.97 -5.17
CA ARG A 93 -7.12 -19.46 -6.47
C ARG A 93 -6.48 -18.78 -7.68
N HIS A 94 -5.80 -17.65 -7.48
CA HIS A 94 -5.27 -16.82 -8.56
C HIS A 94 -3.83 -16.39 -8.26
N ASP A 95 -3.12 -15.98 -9.33
CA ASP A 95 -1.81 -15.35 -9.22
C ASP A 95 -1.90 -13.81 -9.19
N PHE A 96 -0.75 -13.15 -9.11
CA PHE A 96 -0.67 -11.69 -9.01
C PHE A 96 -0.69 -10.97 -10.37
N LYS A 97 -0.82 -11.66 -11.51
CA LYS A 97 -0.71 -11.05 -12.85
C LYS A 97 -1.76 -9.96 -13.06
N LEU A 98 -2.99 -10.18 -12.60
CA LEU A 98 -4.08 -9.20 -12.68
C LEU A 98 -3.68 -7.86 -12.05
N PHE A 99 -3.04 -7.89 -10.87
CA PHE A 99 -2.54 -6.68 -10.20
C PHE A 99 -1.40 -6.02 -10.97
N GLY A 100 -0.56 -6.82 -11.65
CA GLY A 100 0.49 -6.32 -12.54
C GLY A 100 -0.10 -5.54 -13.72
N TYR A 101 -1.05 -6.13 -14.46
CA TYR A 101 -1.70 -5.47 -15.58
C TYR A 101 -2.44 -4.20 -15.15
N TYR A 102 -3.18 -4.26 -14.04
CA TYR A 102 -3.83 -3.08 -13.45
C TYR A 102 -2.84 -1.93 -13.22
N ARG A 103 -1.66 -2.22 -12.65
CA ARG A 103 -0.63 -1.20 -12.38
C ARG A 103 0.00 -0.63 -13.65
N ILE A 104 0.21 -1.44 -14.69
CA ILE A 104 0.72 -0.96 -15.98
C ILE A 104 -0.27 0.02 -16.61
N VAL A 105 -1.55 -0.36 -16.66
CA VAL A 105 -2.62 0.50 -17.21
C VAL A 105 -2.75 1.78 -16.40
N LEU A 106 -2.79 1.69 -15.07
CA LEU A 106 -2.86 2.87 -14.20
C LEU A 106 -1.64 3.78 -14.38
N GLY A 107 -0.43 3.21 -14.50
CA GLY A 107 0.78 3.96 -14.77
C GLY A 107 0.71 4.75 -16.07
N LEU A 108 0.22 4.10 -17.15
CA LEU A 108 0.01 4.77 -18.44
C LEU A 108 -1.01 5.91 -18.33
N ILE A 109 -2.12 5.71 -17.62
CA ILE A 109 -3.14 6.75 -17.40
C ILE A 109 -2.53 7.97 -16.69
N ILE A 110 -1.77 7.73 -15.62
CA ILE A 110 -1.10 8.82 -14.87
C ILE A 110 -0.07 9.53 -15.75
N CYS A 111 0.72 8.79 -16.54
CA CYS A 111 1.68 9.38 -17.48
C CYS A 111 0.99 10.31 -18.48
N VAL A 112 -0.11 9.87 -19.09
CA VAL A 112 -0.89 10.71 -20.02
C VAL A 112 -1.45 11.92 -19.30
N ALA A 113 -2.05 11.75 -18.12
CA ALA A 113 -2.63 12.85 -17.35
C ALA A 113 -1.59 13.92 -16.96
N CYS A 114 -0.35 13.53 -16.64
CA CYS A 114 0.75 14.46 -16.42
C CYS A 114 1.17 15.18 -17.72
N LEU A 115 1.29 14.44 -18.83
CA LEU A 115 1.68 15.01 -20.13
C LEU A 115 0.65 16.03 -20.64
N THR A 116 -0.64 15.80 -20.39
CA THR A 116 -1.73 16.72 -20.74
C THR A 116 -1.97 17.82 -19.71
N LYS A 117 -1.11 17.93 -18.68
CA LYS A 117 -1.23 18.88 -17.55
C LYS A 117 -2.56 18.82 -16.79
N TRP A 118 -3.25 17.69 -16.85
CA TRP A 118 -4.46 17.44 -16.07
C TRP A 118 -4.15 17.25 -14.59
N ILE A 119 -2.98 16.68 -14.30
CA ILE A 119 -2.44 16.54 -12.95
C ILE A 119 -1.08 17.23 -12.95
N GLN A 120 -0.85 18.11 -11.98
CA GLN A 120 0.48 18.64 -11.67
C GLN A 120 0.94 17.98 -10.36
N ILE A 121 1.89 17.07 -10.50
CA ILE A 121 2.58 16.39 -9.39
C ILE A 121 3.88 17.15 -9.12
#